data_AF-A0A430V2Q9-F1
#
_entry.id   AF-A0A430V2Q9-F1
#
_cell.length_a   1.000
_cell.length_b   1.000
_cell.length_c   1.000
_cell.angle_alpha   90.00
_cell.angle_beta   90.00
_cell.angle_gamma   90.00
#
_symmetry.space_group_name_H-M   'P 1'
#
loop_
_entity.id
_entity.type
_entity.pdbx_description
1 polymer ?
#
loop_
_entity_poly.entity_id
_entity_poly.type
_entity_poly.pdbx_seq_one_letter_code
_entity_poly.pdbx_strand_id
1 'polypeptide(L)'
;VYDGVGQSTFEGSLEALRPRGYLVLFGQSSGPVPPFDPQVLNRKGSLFLTRPTLHHYTATRKELLFRAGEVFEAIRAGWLRVRIGAEFPLEKAREAHEALEGRKTTGKVLLIP
;
A
#
# COMPACT_ATOMS: atom_id res chain seq x y z
N VAL A 1 -5.09 2.76 -10.55
CA VAL A 1 -5.13 3.32 -9.18
C VAL A 1 -4.50 2.32 -8.22
N TYR A 2 -3.59 2.77 -7.37
CA TYR A 2 -3.05 1.98 -6.25
C TYR A 2 -3.73 2.44 -4.98
N ASP A 3 -4.57 1.60 -4.38
CA ASP A 3 -5.41 1.94 -3.23
C ASP A 3 -4.95 1.18 -1.98
N GLY A 4 -4.37 1.92 -1.03
CA GLY A 4 -3.96 1.43 0.29
C GLY A 4 -4.99 1.67 1.40
N VAL A 5 -6.06 2.40 1.11
CA VAL A 5 -7.02 2.90 2.08
C VAL A 5 -8.22 1.96 2.21
N GLY A 6 -8.80 1.53 1.09
CA GLY A 6 -9.88 0.54 1.09
C GLY A 6 -11.27 1.15 1.25
N GLN A 7 -12.00 0.77 2.31
CA GLN A 7 -13.45 1.04 2.45
C GLN A 7 -13.89 2.46 2.05
N SER A 8 -13.21 3.50 2.52
CA SER A 8 -13.63 4.89 2.30
C SER A 8 -13.24 5.47 0.95
N THR A 9 -12.40 4.79 0.15
CA THR A 9 -11.90 5.27 -1.14
C THR A 9 -12.26 4.37 -2.31
N PHE A 10 -12.68 3.14 -2.06
CA PHE A 10 -12.82 2.10 -3.09
C PHE A 10 -13.69 2.53 -4.28
N GLU A 11 -14.86 3.14 -4.03
CA GLU A 11 -15.74 3.61 -5.10
C GLU A 11 -15.11 4.74 -5.92
N GLY A 12 -14.58 5.77 -5.26
CA GLY A 12 -13.88 6.86 -5.94
C GLY A 12 -12.66 6.39 -6.73
N SER A 13 -11.94 5.38 -6.21
CA SER A 13 -10.84 4.73 -6.89
C SER A 13 -11.27 4.00 -8.18
N LEU A 14 -12.49 3.44 -8.23
CA LEU A 14 -13.05 2.87 -9.45
C LEU A 14 -13.43 3.95 -10.47
N GLU A 15 -14.03 5.07 -10.02
CA GLU A 15 -14.42 6.17 -10.92
C GLU A 15 -13.22 6.87 -11.57
N ALA A 16 -12.09 6.92 -10.88
CA ALA A 16 -10.87 7.54 -11.38
C ALA A 16 -10.16 6.72 -12.48
N LEU A 17 -10.64 5.51 -12.79
CA LEU A 17 -10.00 4.65 -13.78
C LEU A 17 -10.45 4.98 -15.21
N ARG A 18 -9.47 5.05 -16.10
CA ARG A 18 -9.72 4.94 -17.55
C ARG A 18 -10.29 3.55 -17.89
N PRO A 19 -11.01 3.40 -19.02
CA PRO A 19 -11.41 2.08 -19.51
C PRO A 19 -10.24 1.10 -19.55
N ARG A 20 -10.48 -0.15 -19.14
CA ARG A 20 -9.49 -1.23 -19.02
C ARG A 20 -8.34 -0.92 -18.05
N GLY A 21 -8.55 0.02 -17.13
CA GLY A 21 -7.60 0.35 -16.06
C GLY A 21 -7.59 -0.68 -14.93
N TYR A 22 -6.53 -0.64 -14.12
CA TYR A 22 -6.35 -1.51 -12.96
C TYR A 22 -6.61 -0.75 -11.65
N LEU A 23 -7.50 -1.29 -10.82
CA LEU A 23 -7.54 -1.00 -9.40
C LEU A 23 -6.69 -2.05 -8.66
N VAL A 24 -5.55 -1.61 -8.16
CA VAL A 24 -4.67 -2.40 -7.31
C VAL A 24 -5.00 -2.06 -5.86
N LEU A 25 -5.96 -2.80 -5.29
CA LEU A 25 -6.37 -2.64 -3.90
C LEU A 25 -5.35 -3.39 -3.04
N PHE A 26 -4.37 -2.71 -2.43
CA PHE A 26 -3.27 -3.35 -1.68
C PHE A 26 -3.29 -3.10 -0.17
N GLY A 27 -4.13 -2.19 0.32
CA GLY A 27 -4.33 -1.93 1.75
C GLY A 27 -5.80 -1.85 2.15
N GLN A 28 -6.06 -1.57 3.43
CA GLN A 28 -7.41 -1.41 4.01
C GLN A 28 -7.37 -0.54 5.27
N SER A 29 -6.57 0.54 5.26
CA SER A 29 -6.36 1.37 6.46
C SER A 29 -7.62 2.11 6.96
N SER A 30 -8.65 2.28 6.12
CA SER A 30 -9.96 2.78 6.54
C SER A 30 -10.95 1.67 6.91
N GLY A 31 -10.57 0.40 6.78
CA GLY A 31 -11.46 -0.75 6.92
C GLY A 31 -11.58 -1.61 5.65
N PRO A 32 -12.13 -2.83 5.78
CA PRO A 32 -12.28 -3.77 4.67
C PRO A 32 -13.34 -3.27 3.67
N VAL A 33 -13.10 -3.53 2.38
CA VAL A 33 -14.11 -3.31 1.33
C VAL A 33 -15.17 -4.42 1.45
N PRO A 34 -16.47 -4.11 1.49
CA PRO A 34 -17.55 -5.10 1.51
C PRO A 34 -17.55 -6.00 0.25
N PRO A 35 -18.33 -7.10 0.24
CA PRO A 35 -18.58 -7.87 -0.97
C PRO A 35 -19.01 -6.99 -2.14
N PHE A 36 -18.44 -7.27 -3.31
CA PHE A 36 -18.51 -6.39 -4.48
C PHE A 36 -19.05 -7.15 -5.69
N ASP A 37 -20.02 -6.55 -6.40
CA ASP A 37 -20.59 -7.08 -7.64
C ASP A 37 -19.61 -6.90 -8.83
N PRO A 38 -19.09 -8.00 -9.42
CA PRO A 38 -18.17 -7.91 -10.55
C PRO A 38 -18.74 -7.22 -11.80
N GLN A 39 -20.07 -7.16 -11.96
CA GLN A 39 -20.69 -6.45 -13.09
C GLN A 39 -20.41 -4.95 -13.06
N VAL A 40 -20.08 -4.38 -11.89
CA VAL A 40 -19.61 -3.00 -11.79
C VAL A 40 -18.34 -2.78 -12.63
N LEU A 41 -17.41 -3.75 -12.66
CA LEU A 41 -16.19 -3.63 -13.47
C LEU A 41 -16.49 -3.56 -14.96
N ASN A 42 -17.48 -4.35 -15.41
CA ASN A 42 -17.95 -4.31 -16.79
C ASN A 42 -18.53 -2.92 -17.12
N ARG A 43 -19.52 -2.47 -16.33
CA ARG A 43 -20.21 -1.18 -16.53
C ARG A 43 -19.26 0.02 -16.50
N LYS A 44 -18.21 -0.03 -15.68
CA LYS A 44 -17.22 1.05 -15.53
C LYS A 44 -16.09 1.02 -16.58
N GLY A 45 -16.29 0.32 -17.69
CA GLY A 45 -15.34 0.31 -18.80
C GLY A 45 -14.39 -0.89 -18.79
N SER A 46 -14.89 -2.06 -18.42
CA SER A 46 -14.12 -3.32 -18.42
C SER A 46 -12.85 -3.25 -17.58
N LEU A 47 -13.00 -2.80 -16.34
CA LEU A 47 -11.90 -2.59 -15.40
C LEU A 47 -11.33 -3.91 -14.87
N PHE A 48 -10.08 -3.87 -14.42
CA PHE A 48 -9.43 -4.94 -13.68
C PHE A 48 -9.34 -4.57 -12.20
N LEU A 49 -9.68 -5.52 -11.33
CA LEU A 49 -9.50 -5.41 -9.88
C LEU A 49 -8.56 -6.53 -9.43
N THR A 50 -7.56 -6.18 -8.62
CA THR A 50 -6.67 -7.15 -7.97
C THR A 50 -6.43 -6.78 -6.51
N ARG A 51 -6.30 -7.82 -5.66
CA ARG A 51 -5.97 -7.74 -4.25
C ARG A 51 -4.62 -8.45 -4.01
N PRO A 52 -3.48 -7.80 -4.32
CA PRO A 52 -2.18 -8.43 -4.14
C PRO A 52 -1.76 -8.47 -2.67
N THR A 53 -0.82 -9.35 -2.36
CA THR A 53 -0.09 -9.38 -1.09
C THR A 53 1.40 -9.57 -1.39
N LEU A 54 2.28 -8.98 -0.58
CA LEU A 54 3.73 -9.04 -0.77
C LEU A 54 4.23 -10.48 -0.90
N HIS A 55 3.65 -11.41 -0.13
CA HIS A 55 4.04 -12.82 -0.12
C HIS A 55 4.06 -13.45 -1.51
N HIS A 56 3.08 -13.13 -2.38
CA HIS A 56 3.00 -13.67 -3.73
C HIS A 56 4.01 -13.04 -4.71
N TYR A 57 4.58 -11.88 -4.36
CA TYR A 57 5.60 -11.17 -5.14
C TYR A 57 7.00 -11.33 -4.54
N THR A 58 7.15 -12.13 -3.49
CA THR A 58 8.44 -12.50 -2.91
C THR A 58 8.44 -14.00 -2.62
N ALA A 59 7.86 -14.79 -3.53
CA ALA A 59 7.57 -16.20 -3.31
C ALA A 59 8.86 -17.05 -3.23
N THR A 60 9.95 -16.55 -3.82
CA THR A 60 11.27 -17.18 -3.75
C THR A 60 12.31 -16.21 -3.22
N ARG A 61 13.37 -16.73 -2.60
CA ARG A 61 14.54 -15.93 -2.19
C ARG A 61 15.12 -15.15 -3.36
N LYS A 62 15.18 -15.73 -4.56
CA LYS A 62 15.66 -15.07 -5.76
C LYS A 62 14.82 -13.84 -6.10
N GLU A 63 13.49 -13.98 -6.09
CA GLU A 63 12.58 -12.87 -6.36
C GLU A 63 12.66 -11.78 -5.28
N LEU A 64 12.71 -12.17 -4.00
CA LEU A 64 12.90 -11.24 -2.88
C LEU A 64 14.19 -10.41 -3.06
N LEU A 65 15.32 -11.07 -3.30
CA LEU A 65 16.62 -10.40 -3.44
C LEU A 65 16.67 -9.49 -4.67
N PHE A 66 16.04 -9.92 -5.78
CA PHE A 66 15.92 -9.08 -6.98
C PHE A 66 15.20 -7.76 -6.66
N ARG A 67 14.00 -7.83 -6.08
CA ARG A 67 13.20 -6.63 -5.76
C ARG A 67 13.85 -5.75 -4.69
N ALA A 68 14.42 -6.37 -3.66
CA ALA A 68 15.15 -5.64 -2.62
C ALA A 68 16.35 -4.91 -3.22
N GLY A 69 17.08 -5.56 -4.13
CA GLY A 69 18.17 -4.94 -4.90
C GLY A 69 17.71 -3.69 -5.64
N GLU A 70 16.60 -3.77 -6.39
CA GLU A 70 16.04 -2.60 -7.09
C GLU A 70 15.73 -1.43 -6.16
N VAL A 71 15.16 -1.70 -4.97
CA VAL A 71 14.87 -0.66 -3.97
C VAL A 71 16.16 -0.05 -3.39
N PHE A 72 17.17 -0.86 -3.07
CA PHE A 72 18.42 -0.33 -2.52
C PHE A 72 19.23 0.44 -3.55
N GLU A 73 19.29 -0.04 -4.80
CA GLU A 73 19.90 0.71 -5.90
C GLU A 73 19.16 2.03 -6.14
N ALA A 74 17.83 2.05 -5.96
CA ALA A 74 17.05 3.28 -6.05
C ALA A 74 17.42 4.34 -5.03
N ILE A 75 17.65 3.89 -3.80
CA ILE A 75 18.10 4.74 -2.70
C ILE A 75 19.52 5.24 -2.98
N ARG A 76 20.44 4.35 -3.39
CA ARG A 76 21.83 4.70 -3.73
C ARG A 76 21.92 5.70 -4.87
N ALA A 77 21.09 5.54 -5.89
CA ALA A 77 21.01 6.45 -7.04
C ALA A 77 20.30 7.77 -6.71
N GLY A 78 19.69 7.90 -5.53
CA GLY A 78 19.07 9.15 -5.05
C GLY A 78 17.69 9.47 -5.63
N TRP A 79 17.14 8.61 -6.49
CA TRP A 79 15.78 8.80 -7.03
C TRP A 79 14.69 8.37 -6.06
N LEU A 80 14.98 7.43 -5.15
CA LEU A 80 14.13 7.10 -4.02
C LEU A 80 14.70 7.68 -2.72
N ARG A 81 14.05 8.71 -2.17
CA ARG A 81 14.41 9.29 -0.87
C ARG A 81 13.42 8.80 0.19
N VAL A 82 13.91 8.03 1.16
CA VAL A 82 13.09 7.52 2.27
C VAL A 82 13.07 8.55 3.38
N ARG A 83 11.90 9.16 3.64
CA ARG A 83 11.69 10.08 4.75
C ARG A 83 11.36 9.30 6.02
N ILE A 84 12.19 9.44 7.04
CA ILE A 84 11.86 9.04 8.42
C ILE A 84 11.07 10.19 9.04
N GLY A 85 9.83 9.92 9.42
CA GLY A 85 8.89 10.90 9.95
C GLY A 85 8.84 10.95 11.46
N ALA A 86 9.11 9.83 12.11
CA ALA A 86 9.15 9.70 13.55
C ALA A 86 9.98 8.48 13.95
N GLU A 87 10.59 8.57 15.13
CA GLU A 87 11.32 7.50 15.77
C GLU A 87 10.78 7.37 17.19
N PHE A 88 10.51 6.14 17.61
CA PHE A 88 10.08 5.83 18.97
C PHE A 88 11.02 4.77 19.53
N PRO A 89 11.40 4.83 20.81
CA PRO A 89 11.98 3.69 21.50
C PRO A 89 11.05 2.46 21.40
N LEU A 90 11.61 1.26 21.36
CA LEU A 90 10.85 0.01 21.21
C LEU A 90 9.80 -0.16 22.32
N GLU A 91 10.12 0.24 23.55
CA GLU A 91 9.20 0.24 24.69
C GLU A 91 7.98 1.16 24.49
N LYS A 92 8.06 2.10 23.54
CA LYS A 92 6.98 3.02 23.15
C LYS A 92 6.23 2.57 21.88
N ALA A 93 6.28 1.30 21.51
CA ALA A 93 5.56 0.76 20.36
C ALA A 93 4.05 1.10 20.38
N ARG A 94 3.43 1.16 21.56
CA ARG A 94 2.04 1.60 21.71
C ARG A 94 1.83 3.03 21.18
N GLU A 95 2.66 3.98 21.60
CA GLU A 95 2.58 5.38 21.15
C GLU A 95 2.78 5.48 19.63
N ALA A 96 3.67 4.67 19.06
CA ALA A 96 3.90 4.61 17.61
C ALA A 96 2.64 4.14 16.85
N HIS A 97 1.95 3.12 17.36
CA HIS A 97 0.69 2.64 16.80
C HIS A 97 -0.44 3.68 16.90
N GLU A 98 -0.62 4.29 18.07
CA GLU A 98 -1.63 5.34 18.28
C GLU A 98 -1.40 6.55 17.34
N ALA A 99 -0.14 6.91 17.10
CA ALA A 99 0.22 7.95 16.13
C ALA A 99 -0.07 7.53 14.68
N LEU A 100 0.23 6.27 14.32
CA LEU A 100 -0.01 5.72 12.98
C LEU A 100 -1.51 5.66 12.66
N GLU A 101 -2.31 5.05 13.53
CA GLU A 101 -3.75 4.87 13.36
C GLU A 101 -4.49 6.21 13.44
N GLY A 102 -4.04 7.11 14.33
CA GLY A 102 -4.54 8.47 14.45
C GLY A 102 -4.15 9.40 13.29
N ARG A 103 -3.49 8.88 12.24
CA ARG A 103 -3.03 9.64 11.05
C ARG A 103 -2.13 10.84 11.41
N LYS A 104 -1.36 10.73 12.50
CA LYS A 104 -0.44 11.79 13.00
C LYS A 104 0.98 11.66 12.45
N THR A 105 1.21 10.73 11.53
CA THR A 105 2.55 10.42 10.99
C THR A 105 2.64 10.77 9.51
N THR A 106 3.85 11.07 9.03
CA THR A 106 4.13 11.27 7.60
C THR A 106 5.52 10.74 7.29
N GLY A 107 5.61 9.79 6.37
CA GLY A 107 6.85 9.05 6.12
C GLY A 107 6.91 7.75 6.91
N LYS A 108 8.12 7.21 7.11
CA LYS A 108 8.33 5.97 7.88
C LYS A 108 8.44 6.26 9.37
N VAL A 109 7.88 5.35 10.16
CA VAL A 109 8.01 5.33 11.62
C VAL A 109 8.94 4.19 11.98
N LEU A 110 9.96 4.46 12.78
CA LEU A 110 10.91 3.46 13.24
C LEU A 110 10.74 3.20 14.73
N LEU A 111 10.93 1.94 15.12
CA LEU A 111 11.13 1.55 16.51
C LEU A 111 12.63 1.33 16.73
N ILE A 112 13.19 2.00 17.74
CA ILE A 112 14.61 1.93 18.09
C ILE A 112 14.78 1.01 19.31
N PRO A 113 15.45 -0.14 19.16
CA PRO A 113 15.64 -1.11 20.25
C PRO A 113 16.48 -0.59 21.43
#